data_AF-A0A9P9CKJ6-F1
#
_entry.id   AF-A0A9P9CKJ6-F1
#
_cell.length_a   1.000
_cell.length_b   1.000
_cell.length_c   1.000
_cell.angle_alpha   90.00
_cell.angle_beta   90.00
_cell.angle_gamma   90.00
#
_symmetry.space_group_name_H-M   'P 1'
#
loop_
_entity.id
_entity.type
_entity.pdbx_description
1 polymer ?
#
loop_
_entity_poly.entity_id
_entity_poly.type
_entity_poly.pdbx_seq_one_letter_code
_entity_poly.pdbx_strand_id
1 'polypeptide(L)'
;ISRSRLIKFCPALRAMLSLPQQQGVNYVELHNDPEDFRSFMWYMDVDPISFLAYRESPSSESKCRRLVGVAAVLHMYDNPKDARWILDWLFSLVETCERKFIPGINFVALHRTASRWAETDPPDAHERTPMTRARDLWCDMMAQQGTDPVAFLVAAKEQEDQYLQAHAYFYTLRLEHDVIAADKRLTVQDRQRLMIGLWSFRASGLETKPWKIPPQRPANPRGEGHYGTAGVGPVQQLRWISTSPPTPWRPRVDDRIINERDDLWKRFTEGPWSLE
;
A
#
# COMPACT_ATOMS: atom_id res chain seq x y z
N ILE A 1 -2.25 -6.40 -28.47
CA ILE A 1 -3.66 -5.93 -28.39
C ILE A 1 -4.00 -5.10 -29.63
N SER A 2 -5.20 -5.28 -30.20
CA SER A 2 -5.64 -4.51 -31.37
C SER A 2 -6.04 -3.08 -31.02
N ARG A 3 -5.83 -2.14 -31.94
CA ARG A 3 -6.27 -0.74 -31.82
C ARG A 3 -7.77 -0.63 -31.53
N SER A 4 -8.59 -1.47 -32.16
CA SER A 4 -10.04 -1.52 -31.94
C SER A 4 -10.42 -1.86 -30.49
N ARG A 5 -9.67 -2.74 -29.83
CA ARG A 5 -9.90 -3.12 -28.42
C ARG A 5 -9.52 -1.98 -27.48
N LEU A 6 -8.40 -1.30 -27.72
CA LEU A 6 -7.98 -0.10 -26.95
C LEU A 6 -9.00 1.03 -27.04
N ILE A 7 -9.48 1.32 -28.25
CA ILE A 7 -10.48 2.35 -28.51
C ILE A 7 -11.83 2.04 -27.83
N LYS A 8 -12.19 0.76 -27.73
CA LYS A 8 -13.46 0.34 -27.10
C LYS A 8 -13.41 0.52 -25.58
N PHE A 9 -12.28 0.17 -24.95
CA PHE A 9 -12.14 0.12 -23.50
C PHE A 9 -11.79 1.47 -22.86
N CYS A 10 -11.11 2.36 -23.58
CA CYS A 10 -10.59 3.58 -23.01
C CYS A 10 -10.91 4.80 -23.90
N PRO A 11 -11.74 5.74 -23.42
CA PRO A 11 -12.02 6.99 -24.11
C PRO A 11 -10.76 7.84 -24.35
N ALA A 12 -9.84 7.90 -23.38
CA ALA A 12 -8.59 8.65 -23.52
C ALA A 12 -7.69 8.07 -24.63
N LEU A 13 -7.55 6.75 -24.70
CA LEU A 13 -6.82 6.08 -25.79
C LEU A 13 -7.53 6.24 -27.13
N ARG A 14 -8.87 6.28 -27.15
CA ARG A 14 -9.62 6.63 -28.36
C ARG A 14 -9.25 8.03 -28.83
N ALA A 15 -9.22 9.02 -27.94
CA ALA A 15 -8.84 10.39 -28.30
C ALA A 15 -7.38 10.43 -28.82
N MET A 16 -6.42 9.84 -28.08
CA MET A 16 -5.01 9.79 -28.48
C MET A 16 -4.81 9.13 -29.84
N LEU A 17 -5.46 7.99 -30.07
CA LEU A 17 -5.35 7.25 -31.32
C LEU A 17 -6.14 7.88 -32.46
N SER A 18 -7.02 8.86 -32.20
CA SER A 18 -7.76 9.56 -33.27
C SER A 18 -7.02 10.78 -33.80
N LEU A 19 -5.94 11.20 -33.14
CA LEU A 19 -5.10 12.31 -33.59
C LEU A 19 -4.32 11.92 -34.87
N PRO A 20 -4.04 12.88 -35.77
CA PRO A 20 -3.19 12.63 -36.92
C PRO A 20 -1.80 12.17 -36.44
N GLN A 21 -1.44 10.93 -36.74
CA GLN A 21 -0.09 10.45 -36.43
C GLN A 21 0.90 11.11 -37.37
N GLN A 22 2.04 11.57 -36.83
CA GLN A 22 3.13 12.06 -37.67
C GLN A 22 3.54 10.96 -38.64
N GLN A 23 3.62 11.32 -39.93
CA GLN A 23 3.93 10.37 -41.00
C GLN A 23 5.23 9.63 -40.66
N GLY A 24 5.16 8.30 -40.53
CA GLY A 24 6.30 7.43 -40.24
C GLY A 24 6.41 6.91 -38.81
N VAL A 25 5.60 7.41 -37.85
CA VAL A 25 5.62 6.93 -36.45
C VAL A 25 4.40 6.07 -36.15
N ASN A 26 4.59 4.74 -36.10
CA ASN A 26 3.54 3.76 -35.81
C ASN A 26 3.46 3.33 -34.33
N TYR A 27 4.11 4.07 -33.41
CA TYR A 27 4.10 3.75 -31.98
C TYR A 27 3.62 4.93 -31.15
N VAL A 28 3.12 4.63 -29.96
CA VAL A 28 2.73 5.62 -28.94
C VAL A 28 3.60 5.36 -27.73
N GLU A 29 4.36 6.37 -27.32
CA GLU A 29 5.11 6.31 -26.07
C GLU A 29 4.16 6.55 -24.89
N LEU A 30 4.22 5.66 -23.91
CA LEU A 30 3.40 5.71 -22.71
C LEU A 30 4.30 5.85 -21.49
N HIS A 31 4.02 6.82 -20.62
CA HIS A 31 4.76 7.04 -19.38
C HIS A 31 4.17 6.26 -18.19
N ASN A 32 3.55 5.11 -18.46
CA ASN A 32 3.05 4.23 -17.42
C ASN A 32 4.21 3.42 -16.80
N ASP A 33 4.03 2.99 -15.55
CA ASP A 33 4.84 1.88 -15.05
C ASP A 33 4.61 0.63 -15.93
N PRO A 34 5.67 -0.03 -16.44
CA PRO A 34 5.51 -1.16 -17.35
C PRO A 34 4.77 -2.36 -16.74
N GLU A 35 4.90 -2.61 -15.43
CA GLU A 35 4.24 -3.72 -14.74
C GLU A 35 2.75 -3.42 -14.53
N ASP A 36 2.42 -2.19 -14.15
CA ASP A 36 1.03 -1.74 -14.02
C ASP A 36 0.33 -1.79 -15.38
N PHE A 37 1.00 -1.31 -16.43
CA PHE A 37 0.45 -1.36 -17.79
C PHE A 37 0.27 -2.81 -18.27
N ARG A 38 1.21 -3.72 -17.98
CA ARG A 38 1.05 -5.16 -18.31
C ARG A 38 -0.17 -5.75 -17.61
N SER A 39 -0.42 -5.36 -16.36
CA SER A 39 -1.59 -5.79 -15.59
C SER A 39 -2.89 -5.29 -16.21
N PHE A 40 -2.92 -4.03 -16.64
CA PHE A 40 -4.03 -3.44 -17.39
C PHE A 40 -4.28 -4.13 -18.74
N MET A 41 -3.21 -4.43 -19.48
CA MET A 41 -3.32 -5.14 -20.76
C MET A 41 -3.91 -6.54 -20.57
N TRP A 42 -3.52 -7.25 -19.51
CA TRP A 42 -4.17 -8.51 -19.15
C TRP A 42 -5.66 -8.33 -18.87
N TYR A 43 -6.05 -7.30 -18.10
CA TYR A 43 -7.45 -7.03 -17.78
C TYR A 43 -8.32 -6.75 -19.02
N MET A 44 -7.75 -6.11 -20.04
CA MET A 44 -8.45 -5.89 -21.30
C MET A 44 -8.57 -7.13 -22.19
N ASP A 45 -7.60 -8.04 -22.10
CA ASP A 45 -7.45 -9.17 -23.03
C ASP A 45 -8.04 -10.47 -22.49
N VAL A 46 -8.18 -10.58 -21.16
CA VAL A 46 -8.68 -11.77 -20.48
C VAL A 46 -10.14 -12.05 -20.89
N ASP A 47 -10.42 -13.30 -21.26
CA ASP A 47 -11.78 -13.73 -21.56
C ASP A 47 -12.61 -13.82 -20.27
N PRO A 48 -13.96 -13.75 -20.35
CA PRO A 48 -14.81 -13.76 -19.18
C PRO A 48 -14.64 -14.99 -18.27
N ILE A 49 -14.32 -16.17 -18.83
CA ILE A 49 -14.16 -17.40 -18.06
C ILE A 49 -12.86 -17.34 -17.26
N SER A 50 -11.75 -16.97 -17.92
CA SER A 50 -10.46 -16.77 -17.25
C SER A 50 -10.51 -15.65 -16.21
N PHE A 51 -11.29 -14.61 -16.46
CA PHE A 51 -11.49 -13.53 -15.51
C PHE A 51 -12.23 -14.01 -14.25
N LEU A 52 -13.29 -14.80 -14.41
CA LEU A 52 -14.02 -15.42 -13.29
C LEU A 52 -13.14 -16.39 -12.50
N ALA A 53 -12.39 -17.25 -13.18
CA ALA A 53 -11.45 -18.16 -12.53
C ALA A 53 -10.37 -17.40 -11.75
N TYR A 54 -9.82 -16.32 -12.33
CA TYR A 54 -8.90 -15.43 -11.64
C TYR A 54 -9.58 -14.75 -10.45
N ARG A 55 -10.86 -14.36 -10.58
CA ARG A 55 -11.63 -13.74 -9.50
C ARG A 55 -11.78 -14.66 -8.29
N GLU A 56 -12.12 -15.92 -8.54
CA GLU A 56 -12.35 -16.96 -7.54
C GLU A 56 -11.06 -17.52 -6.92
N SER A 57 -9.92 -17.33 -7.59
CA SER A 57 -8.63 -17.79 -7.06
C SER A 57 -8.32 -17.20 -5.66
N PRO A 58 -7.57 -17.92 -4.80
CA PRO A 58 -7.17 -17.39 -3.49
C PRO A 58 -6.46 -16.04 -3.58
N SER A 59 -6.57 -15.25 -2.51
CA SER A 59 -5.81 -14.00 -2.39
C SER A 59 -4.31 -14.31 -2.40
N SER A 60 -3.56 -13.54 -3.20
CA SER A 60 -2.11 -13.69 -3.33
C SER A 60 -1.47 -12.35 -3.65
N GLU A 61 -0.16 -12.24 -3.41
CA GLU A 61 0.61 -11.01 -3.66
C GLU A 61 0.52 -10.58 -5.12
N SER A 62 0.74 -11.52 -6.04
CA SER A 62 0.63 -11.30 -7.48
C SER A 62 -0.76 -10.82 -7.86
N LYS A 63 -1.81 -11.39 -7.24
CA LYS A 63 -3.19 -11.00 -7.48
C LYS A 63 -3.45 -9.56 -7.03
N CYS A 64 -3.04 -9.21 -5.82
CA CYS A 64 -3.20 -7.85 -5.30
C CYS A 64 -2.40 -6.83 -6.12
N ARG A 65 -1.14 -7.12 -6.46
CA ARG A 65 -0.30 -6.25 -7.29
C ARG A 65 -0.95 -5.99 -8.65
N ARG A 66 -1.44 -7.05 -9.30
CA ARG A 66 -2.13 -6.92 -10.60
C ARG A 66 -3.38 -6.04 -10.49
N LEU A 67 -4.19 -6.21 -9.44
CA LEU A 67 -5.38 -5.38 -9.23
C LEU A 67 -5.03 -3.90 -8.97
N VAL A 68 -3.97 -3.62 -8.19
CA VAL A 68 -3.47 -2.25 -8.00
C VAL A 68 -3.06 -1.64 -9.34
N GLY A 69 -2.26 -2.34 -10.14
CA GLY A 69 -1.81 -1.85 -11.44
C GLY A 69 -2.96 -1.61 -12.42
N VAL A 70 -3.94 -2.52 -12.46
CA VAL A 70 -5.17 -2.34 -13.25
C VAL A 70 -5.93 -1.09 -12.82
N ALA A 71 -6.14 -0.89 -11.52
CA ALA A 71 -6.85 0.29 -11.01
C ALA A 71 -6.10 1.59 -11.30
N ALA A 72 -4.78 1.61 -11.10
CA ALA A 72 -3.92 2.78 -11.36
C ALA A 72 -4.03 3.23 -12.82
N VAL A 73 -3.93 2.27 -13.74
CA VAL A 73 -3.97 2.54 -15.18
C VAL A 73 -5.38 2.90 -15.64
N LEU A 74 -6.44 2.20 -15.19
CA LEU A 74 -7.83 2.55 -15.49
C LEU A 74 -8.15 3.98 -15.07
N HIS A 75 -7.70 4.39 -13.89
CA HIS A 75 -7.88 5.76 -13.44
C HIS A 75 -7.14 6.78 -14.32
N MET A 76 -5.87 6.52 -14.66
CA MET A 76 -5.07 7.39 -15.54
C MET A 76 -5.73 7.59 -16.92
N TYR A 77 -6.48 6.59 -17.38
CA TYR A 77 -7.14 6.54 -18.67
C TYR A 77 -8.63 6.93 -18.65
N ASP A 78 -9.03 7.69 -17.62
CA ASP A 78 -10.37 8.26 -17.45
C ASP A 78 -11.48 7.19 -17.37
N ASN A 79 -11.21 6.11 -16.65
CA ASN A 79 -12.21 5.11 -16.29
C ASN A 79 -12.30 4.93 -14.76
N PRO A 80 -12.78 5.96 -14.03
CA PRO A 80 -12.81 5.94 -12.57
C PRO A 80 -13.82 4.93 -11.99
N LYS A 81 -14.87 4.58 -12.74
CA LYS A 81 -15.88 3.60 -12.29
C LYS A 81 -15.28 2.19 -12.22
N ASP A 82 -14.62 1.75 -13.27
CA ASP A 82 -13.97 0.43 -13.29
C ASP A 82 -12.78 0.41 -12.34
N ALA A 83 -12.02 1.51 -12.25
CA ALA A 83 -10.93 1.62 -11.28
C ALA A 83 -11.42 1.49 -9.83
N ARG A 84 -12.53 2.16 -9.46
CA ARG A 84 -13.16 2.02 -8.14
C ARG A 84 -13.63 0.59 -7.90
N TRP A 85 -14.29 -0.03 -8.88
CA TRP A 85 -14.74 -1.42 -8.77
C TRP A 85 -13.58 -2.39 -8.51
N ILE A 86 -12.46 -2.22 -9.23
CA ILE A 86 -11.24 -3.01 -9.01
C ILE A 86 -10.65 -2.77 -7.62
N LEU A 87 -10.62 -1.53 -7.15
CA LEU A 87 -10.15 -1.21 -5.80
C LEU A 87 -11.05 -1.82 -4.73
N ASP A 88 -12.37 -1.74 -4.87
CA ASP A 88 -13.30 -2.34 -3.90
C ASP A 88 -13.14 -3.84 -3.83
N TRP A 89 -12.92 -4.48 -4.98
CA TRP A 89 -12.57 -5.88 -5.04
C TRP A 89 -11.22 -6.15 -4.35
N LEU A 90 -10.17 -5.39 -4.66
CA LEU A 90 -8.88 -5.52 -3.98
C LEU A 90 -9.02 -5.41 -2.46
N PHE A 91 -9.70 -4.37 -1.97
CA PHE A 91 -9.91 -4.19 -0.54
C PHE A 91 -10.67 -5.37 0.07
N SER A 92 -11.72 -5.89 -0.58
CA SER A 92 -12.41 -7.08 -0.08
C SER A 92 -11.48 -8.30 0.03
N LEU A 93 -10.48 -8.45 -0.85
CA LEU A 93 -9.49 -9.54 -0.74
C LEU A 93 -8.55 -9.33 0.43
N VAL A 94 -8.10 -8.10 0.67
CA VAL A 94 -7.12 -7.79 1.73
C VAL A 94 -7.79 -7.79 3.11
N GLU A 95 -9.02 -7.27 3.20
CA GLU A 95 -9.79 -7.17 4.45
C GLU A 95 -10.34 -8.53 4.91
N THR A 96 -10.62 -9.47 4.00
CA THR A 96 -11.12 -10.82 4.36
C THR A 96 -10.03 -11.80 4.81
N CYS A 97 -8.77 -11.53 4.49
CA CYS A 97 -7.66 -12.31 5.02
C CYS A 97 -7.63 -12.10 6.55
N GLU A 98 -7.58 -13.18 7.34
CA GLU A 98 -7.55 -13.18 8.83
C GLU A 98 -6.29 -12.49 9.39
N ARG A 99 -6.07 -11.22 9.05
CA ARG A 99 -4.94 -10.35 9.38
C ARG A 99 -3.56 -10.90 9.04
N LYS A 100 -3.44 -12.03 8.36
CA LYS A 100 -2.20 -12.41 7.68
C LYS A 100 -2.14 -11.56 6.42
N PHE A 101 -1.62 -10.33 6.56
CA PHE A 101 -1.44 -9.48 5.39
C PHE A 101 -0.58 -10.21 4.38
N ILE A 102 -0.95 -10.04 3.13
CA ILE A 102 -0.24 -10.63 2.00
C ILE A 102 1.09 -9.86 1.90
N PRO A 103 2.23 -10.50 2.19
CA PRO A 103 3.52 -9.85 2.05
C PRO A 103 3.69 -9.36 0.61
N GLY A 104 4.28 -8.17 0.42
CA GLY A 104 4.63 -7.67 -0.92
C GLY A 104 3.51 -6.96 -1.70
N ILE A 105 2.37 -6.67 -1.08
CA ILE A 105 1.47 -5.63 -1.60
C ILE A 105 2.25 -4.31 -1.63
N ASN A 106 2.29 -3.67 -2.80
CA ASN A 106 2.86 -2.33 -2.93
C ASN A 106 1.87 -1.31 -2.38
N PHE A 107 1.92 -1.10 -1.07
CA PHE A 107 1.05 -0.18 -0.35
C PHE A 107 1.21 1.28 -0.79
N VAL A 108 2.40 1.65 -1.28
CA VAL A 108 2.66 2.97 -1.89
C VAL A 108 1.87 3.14 -3.18
N ALA A 109 1.90 2.14 -4.06
CA ALA A 109 1.10 2.17 -5.28
C ALA A 109 -0.40 2.15 -4.98
N LEU A 110 -0.85 1.35 -4.00
CA LEU A 110 -2.25 1.34 -3.55
C LEU A 110 -2.68 2.71 -3.03
N HIS A 111 -1.89 3.32 -2.14
CA HIS A 111 -2.19 4.63 -1.56
C HIS A 111 -2.21 5.73 -2.62
N ARG A 112 -1.19 5.79 -3.49
CA ARG A 112 -1.15 6.72 -4.62
C ARG A 112 -2.37 6.56 -5.52
N THR A 113 -2.77 5.34 -5.81
CA THR A 113 -3.98 5.07 -6.61
C THR A 113 -5.22 5.55 -5.87
N ALA A 114 -5.38 5.19 -4.59
CA ALA A 114 -6.51 5.57 -3.77
C ALA A 114 -6.64 7.08 -3.50
N SER A 115 -5.51 7.81 -3.46
CA SER A 115 -5.44 9.26 -3.25
C SER A 115 -6.23 10.05 -4.29
N ARG A 116 -6.44 9.47 -5.47
CA ARG A 116 -7.26 10.06 -6.54
C ARG A 116 -8.72 10.25 -6.16
N TRP A 117 -9.19 9.58 -5.12
CA TRP A 117 -10.54 9.71 -4.56
C TRP A 117 -10.57 10.50 -3.25
N ALA A 118 -9.48 11.17 -2.85
CA ALA A 118 -9.42 11.93 -1.61
C ALA A 118 -10.40 13.13 -1.58
N GLU A 119 -10.70 13.72 -2.74
CA GLU A 119 -11.61 14.88 -2.84
C GLU A 119 -13.08 14.49 -3.00
N THR A 120 -13.35 13.23 -3.32
CA THR A 120 -14.71 12.71 -3.53
C THR A 120 -15.39 12.24 -2.23
N ASP A 121 -14.83 12.55 -1.06
CA ASP A 121 -15.42 12.22 0.24
C ASP A 121 -16.81 12.89 0.38
N PRO A 122 -17.92 12.14 0.39
CA PRO A 122 -19.20 12.70 0.75
C PRO A 122 -19.20 12.90 2.27
N PRO A 123 -19.53 14.10 2.79
CA PRO A 123 -19.49 14.39 4.23
C PRO A 123 -20.40 13.47 5.06
N ASP A 124 -21.40 12.83 4.44
CA ASP A 124 -22.43 12.02 5.11
C ASP A 124 -22.43 10.53 4.72
N ALA A 125 -21.46 10.04 3.95
CA ALA A 125 -21.48 8.65 3.52
C ALA A 125 -20.96 7.70 4.60
N HIS A 126 -21.82 6.78 5.05
CA HIS A 126 -21.42 5.59 5.81
C HIS A 126 -20.42 4.68 5.05
N GLU A 127 -20.13 4.98 3.78
CA GLU A 127 -19.19 4.26 2.95
C GLU A 127 -17.78 4.84 3.05
N ARG A 128 -16.81 4.00 3.42
CA ARG A 128 -15.40 4.37 3.43
C ARG A 128 -14.89 4.57 2.00
N THR A 129 -14.29 5.72 1.76
CA THR A 129 -13.63 6.03 0.49
C THR A 129 -12.37 5.17 0.28
N PRO A 130 -11.92 4.97 -0.97
CA PRO A 130 -10.71 4.19 -1.23
C PRO A 130 -9.52 4.67 -0.41
N MET A 131 -9.39 5.99 -0.26
CA MET A 131 -8.30 6.61 0.47
C MET A 131 -8.32 6.24 1.95
N THR A 132 -9.49 6.36 2.59
CA THR A 132 -9.67 5.97 4.00
C THR A 132 -9.34 4.50 4.22
N ARG A 133 -9.85 3.60 3.35
CA ARG A 133 -9.54 2.16 3.43
C ARG A 133 -8.05 1.87 3.23
N ALA A 134 -7.40 2.56 2.30
CA ALA A 134 -5.96 2.42 2.07
C ALA A 134 -5.14 2.87 3.28
N ARG A 135 -5.49 4.00 3.91
CA ARG A 135 -4.86 4.48 5.14
C ARG A 135 -5.04 3.51 6.30
N ASP A 136 -6.26 3.00 6.49
CA ASP A 136 -6.55 2.00 7.53
C ASP A 136 -5.69 0.74 7.36
N LEU A 137 -5.53 0.26 6.11
CA LEU A 137 -4.66 -0.86 5.81
C LEU A 137 -3.18 -0.58 6.13
N TRP A 138 -2.69 0.62 5.85
CA TRP A 138 -1.33 1.01 6.24
C TRP A 138 -1.15 1.00 7.75
N CYS A 139 -2.11 1.54 8.50
CA CYS A 139 -2.05 1.55 9.95
C CYS A 139 -2.06 0.13 10.52
N ASP A 140 -2.94 -0.75 10.04
CA ASP A 140 -2.97 -2.14 10.48
C ASP A 140 -1.66 -2.88 10.13
N MET A 141 -1.07 -2.60 8.97
CA MET A 141 0.23 -3.15 8.56
C MET A 141 1.36 -2.71 9.50
N MET A 142 1.43 -1.41 9.78
CA MET A 142 2.41 -0.84 10.71
C MET A 142 2.21 -1.34 12.13
N ALA A 143 1.02 -1.80 12.50
CA ALA A 143 0.73 -2.41 13.80
C ALA A 143 1.15 -3.88 13.91
N GLN A 144 1.61 -4.52 12.83
CA GLN A 144 2.06 -5.90 12.87
C GLN A 144 3.49 -6.04 13.38
N GLN A 145 3.73 -7.07 14.19
CA GLN A 145 5.08 -7.39 14.63
C GLN A 145 5.96 -7.80 13.45
N GLY A 146 7.16 -7.23 13.39
CA GLY A 146 8.14 -7.48 12.33
C GLY A 146 7.97 -6.61 11.08
N THR A 147 6.96 -5.75 11.04
CA THR A 147 6.90 -4.67 10.05
C THR A 147 7.94 -3.60 10.38
N ASP A 148 8.56 -3.02 9.36
CA ASP A 148 9.53 -1.94 9.47
C ASP A 148 8.82 -0.57 9.38
N PRO A 149 8.50 0.10 10.50
CA PRO A 149 7.74 1.36 10.46
C PRO A 149 8.52 2.52 9.83
N VAL A 150 9.87 2.44 9.76
CA VAL A 150 10.69 3.48 9.12
C VAL A 150 10.47 3.47 7.61
N ALA A 151 10.30 2.29 7.00
CA ALA A 151 9.95 2.19 5.58
C ALA A 151 8.59 2.87 5.28
N PHE A 152 7.61 2.70 6.16
CA PHE A 152 6.31 3.38 6.05
C PHE A 152 6.43 4.89 6.27
N LEU A 153 7.30 5.35 7.17
CA LEU A 153 7.54 6.77 7.39
C LEU A 153 8.13 7.44 6.14
N VAL A 154 9.12 6.81 5.50
CA VAL A 154 9.72 7.31 4.25
C VAL A 154 8.64 7.41 3.18
N ALA A 155 7.87 6.34 2.98
CA ALA A 155 6.81 6.33 1.98
C ALA A 155 5.70 7.35 2.25
N ALA A 156 5.30 7.54 3.52
CA ALA A 156 4.30 8.53 3.90
C ALA A 156 4.79 9.96 3.68
N LYS A 157 6.10 10.23 3.82
CA LYS A 157 6.72 11.51 3.46
C LYS A 157 6.70 11.75 1.96
N GLU A 158 7.03 10.75 1.16
CA GLU A 158 6.98 10.83 -0.32
C GLU A 158 5.57 11.08 -0.86
N GLN A 159 4.54 10.62 -0.15
CA GLN A 159 3.14 10.86 -0.50
C GLN A 159 2.55 12.12 0.18
N GLU A 160 3.36 12.86 0.95
CA GLU A 160 2.94 14.04 1.72
C GLU A 160 1.72 13.78 2.64
N ASP A 161 1.53 12.52 3.06
CA ASP A 161 0.37 12.12 3.87
C ASP A 161 0.68 12.27 5.36
N GLN A 162 0.31 13.43 5.93
CA GLN A 162 0.54 13.74 7.34
C GLN A 162 -0.11 12.73 8.30
N TYR A 163 -1.29 12.20 7.93
CA TYR A 163 -1.99 11.21 8.75
C TYR A 163 -1.14 9.93 8.89
N LEU A 164 -0.59 9.43 7.79
CA LEU A 164 0.27 8.25 7.80
C LEU A 164 1.63 8.53 8.42
N GLN A 165 2.19 9.73 8.22
CA GLN A 165 3.44 10.13 8.88
C GLN A 165 3.29 10.08 10.40
N ALA A 166 2.21 10.63 10.96
CA ALA A 166 1.96 10.62 12.40
C ALA A 166 1.93 9.19 12.96
N HIS A 167 1.22 8.27 12.28
CA HIS A 167 1.19 6.85 12.67
C HIS A 167 2.57 6.20 12.53
N ALA A 168 3.29 6.45 11.44
CA ALA A 168 4.61 5.89 11.22
C ALA A 168 5.63 6.37 12.25
N TYR A 169 5.59 7.65 12.65
CA TYR A 169 6.38 8.15 13.78
C TYR A 169 6.02 7.44 15.08
N PHE A 170 4.73 7.28 15.38
CA PHE A 170 4.29 6.57 16.58
C PHE A 170 4.84 5.13 16.62
N TYR A 171 4.71 4.37 15.53
CA TYR A 171 5.24 3.00 15.49
C TYR A 171 6.78 2.96 15.49
N THR A 172 7.43 3.98 14.93
CA THR A 172 8.90 4.12 14.99
C THR A 172 9.39 4.39 16.42
N LEU A 173 8.65 5.17 17.22
CA LEU A 173 8.97 5.41 18.64
C LEU A 173 8.95 4.14 19.49
N ARG A 174 8.27 3.09 19.03
CA ARG A 174 8.22 1.80 19.74
C ARG A 174 9.45 0.94 19.49
N LEU A 175 10.30 1.31 18.52
CA LEU A 175 11.57 0.65 18.28
C LEU A 175 12.59 1.00 19.37
N GLU A 176 13.62 0.18 19.50
CA GLU A 176 14.73 0.45 20.42
C GLU A 176 15.51 1.69 19.97
N HIS A 177 15.97 2.51 20.93
CA HIS A 177 16.67 3.77 20.65
C HIS A 177 17.90 3.57 19.74
N ASP A 178 18.66 2.50 19.95
CA ASP A 178 19.85 2.20 19.16
C ASP A 178 19.51 1.88 17.69
N VAL A 179 18.36 1.26 17.46
CA VAL A 179 17.84 0.98 16.10
C VAL A 179 17.48 2.29 15.40
N ILE A 180 16.78 3.19 16.09
CA ILE A 180 16.41 4.51 15.55
C ILE A 180 17.66 5.34 15.25
N ALA A 181 18.64 5.35 16.16
CA ALA A 181 19.87 6.12 16.00
C ALA A 181 20.71 5.63 14.79
N ALA A 182 20.78 4.30 14.59
CA ALA A 182 21.56 3.68 13.54
C ALA A 182 20.88 3.71 12.14
N ASP A 183 19.56 3.91 12.05
CA ASP A 183 18.85 3.86 10.78
C ASP A 183 19.15 5.09 9.91
N LYS A 184 19.83 4.87 8.78
CA LYS A 184 20.26 5.92 7.85
C LYS A 184 19.11 6.56 7.06
N ARG A 185 17.94 5.92 7.00
CA ARG A 185 16.76 6.44 6.27
C ARG A 185 16.11 7.61 6.99
N LEU A 186 16.31 7.71 8.30
CA LEU A 186 15.84 8.83 9.10
C LEU A 186 16.73 10.05 8.85
N THR A 187 16.11 11.18 8.57
CA THR A 187 16.81 12.47 8.47
C THR A 187 17.14 13.02 9.85
N VAL A 188 17.96 14.08 9.92
CA VAL A 188 18.21 14.79 11.19
C VAL A 188 16.90 15.32 11.78
N GLN A 189 16.02 15.85 10.93
CA GLN A 189 14.72 16.35 11.35
C GLN A 189 13.81 15.24 11.88
N ASP A 190 13.82 14.05 11.27
CA ASP A 190 13.03 12.91 11.75
C ASP A 190 13.52 12.46 13.13
N ARG A 191 14.84 12.43 13.36
CA ARG A 191 15.42 12.11 14.67
C ARG A 191 15.05 13.14 15.73
N GLN A 192 15.08 14.44 15.40
CA GLN A 192 14.63 15.50 16.30
C GLN A 192 13.15 15.32 16.67
N ARG A 193 12.29 15.09 15.68
CA ARG A 193 10.86 14.79 15.90
C ARG A 193 10.67 13.58 16.79
N LEU A 194 11.37 12.48 16.52
CA LEU A 194 11.31 11.26 17.34
C LEU A 194 11.80 11.51 18.78
N MET A 195 12.85 12.30 18.98
CA MET A 195 13.31 12.66 20.32
C MET A 195 12.27 13.47 21.10
N ILE A 196 11.66 14.48 20.46
CA ILE A 196 10.59 15.29 21.05
C ILE A 196 9.39 14.40 21.37
N GLY A 197 8.96 13.59 20.40
CA GLY A 197 7.85 12.65 20.55
C GLY A 197 8.08 11.67 21.70
N LEU A 198 9.28 11.11 21.82
CA LEU A 198 9.65 10.21 22.92
C LEU A 198 9.53 10.89 24.28
N TRP A 199 9.99 12.13 24.41
CA TRP A 199 9.88 12.91 25.64
C TRP A 199 8.42 13.16 26.02
N SER A 200 7.61 13.62 25.06
CA SER A 200 6.18 13.83 25.26
C SER A 200 5.43 12.53 25.61
N PHE A 201 5.83 11.42 25.01
CA PHE A 201 5.23 10.10 25.24
C PHE A 201 5.49 9.61 26.68
N ARG A 202 6.72 9.79 27.16
CA ARG A 202 7.10 9.50 28.55
C ARG A 202 6.38 10.42 29.55
N ALA A 203 6.33 11.72 29.27
CA ALA A 203 5.65 12.70 30.12
C ALA A 203 4.14 12.41 30.26
N SER A 204 3.52 11.79 29.25
CA SER A 204 2.11 11.42 29.26
C SER A 204 1.83 10.07 29.93
N GLY A 205 2.86 9.37 30.45
CA GLY A 205 2.71 8.08 31.12
C GLY A 205 2.33 6.92 30.18
N LEU A 206 2.51 7.10 28.87
CA LEU A 206 2.09 6.15 27.84
C LEU A 206 3.10 5.04 27.58
N GLU A 207 4.08 4.82 28.47
CA GLU A 207 5.16 3.84 28.27
C GLU A 207 4.62 2.48 27.81
N THR A 208 4.81 2.19 26.53
CA THR A 208 4.51 0.88 25.97
C THR A 208 5.77 0.04 25.99
N LYS A 209 5.62 -1.26 26.26
CA LYS A 209 6.76 -2.20 26.19
C LYS A 209 7.43 -2.07 24.82
N PRO A 210 8.78 -1.99 24.76
CA PRO A 210 9.50 -1.86 23.50
C PRO A 210 9.13 -2.98 22.55
N TRP A 211 8.99 -2.64 21.28
CA TRP A 211 8.70 -3.62 20.24
C TRP A 211 9.97 -4.38 19.91
N LYS A 212 9.95 -5.69 20.18
CA LYS A 212 11.00 -6.59 19.73
C LYS A 212 10.80 -6.79 18.22
N ILE A 213 11.54 -6.04 17.42
CA ILE A 213 11.66 -6.36 16.00
C ILE A 213 12.44 -7.68 15.92
N PRO A 214 11.92 -8.74 15.25
CA PRO A 214 12.73 -9.89 14.93
C PRO A 214 13.97 -9.40 14.15
N PRO A 215 15.19 -9.89 14.44
CA PRO A 215 16.38 -9.46 13.71
C PRO A 215 16.11 -9.60 12.21
N GLN A 216 16.20 -8.48 11.47
CA GLN A 216 16.07 -8.51 10.02
C GLN A 216 17.13 -9.46 9.49
N ARG A 217 16.71 -10.53 8.81
CA ARG A 217 17.63 -11.43 8.12
C ARG A 217 18.44 -10.54 7.16
N PRO A 218 19.79 -10.51 7.24
CA PRO A 218 20.57 -9.70 6.33
C PRO A 218 20.19 -10.09 4.90
N ALA A 219 19.86 -9.08 4.08
CA ALA A 219 19.65 -9.26 2.66
C ALA A 219 20.91 -9.93 2.11
N ASN A 220 20.76 -11.19 1.69
CA ASN A 220 21.88 -12.03 1.28
C ASN A 220 22.52 -11.39 0.03
N PRO A 221 23.72 -10.82 0.11
CA PRO A 221 24.32 -10.13 -1.03
C PRO A 221 25.13 -11.17 -1.80
N ARG A 222 24.45 -12.00 -2.59
CA ARG A 222 25.06 -12.85 -3.63
C ARG A 222 23.95 -13.51 -4.44
N GLY A 223 23.66 -12.93 -5.60
CA GLY A 223 23.25 -13.72 -6.74
C GLY A 223 24.48 -14.46 -7.27
N GLU A 224 24.35 -15.76 -7.52
CA GLU A 224 24.96 -16.47 -8.64
C GLU A 224 24.35 -17.87 -8.68
N GLY A 225 23.77 -18.21 -9.83
CA GLY A 225 22.84 -19.30 -10.00
C GLY A 225 23.47 -20.68 -9.98
N HIS A 226 22.65 -21.70 -9.75
CA HIS A 226 22.78 -23.04 -10.31
C HIS A 226 21.36 -23.57 -10.53
N TYR A 227 20.96 -23.77 -11.79
CA TYR A 227 19.80 -24.58 -12.14
C TYR A 227 20.15 -26.03 -11.83
N GLY A 228 19.53 -26.59 -10.79
CA GLY A 228 19.65 -27.98 -10.39
C GLY A 228 18.27 -28.60 -10.20
N THR A 229 17.88 -29.42 -11.16
CA THR A 229 16.70 -30.28 -11.17
C THR A 229 16.83 -31.38 -10.11
N ALA A 230 15.89 -31.48 -9.17
CA ALA A 230 15.35 -32.73 -8.57
C ALA A 230 14.68 -32.48 -7.21
N GLY A 231 13.53 -33.12 -6.98
CA GLY A 231 12.98 -33.37 -5.64
C GLY A 231 11.59 -32.82 -5.39
N VAL A 232 10.56 -33.47 -5.94
CA VAL A 232 9.17 -33.31 -5.50
C VAL A 232 9.06 -33.88 -4.08
N GLY A 233 9.14 -32.99 -3.08
CA GLY A 233 8.76 -33.28 -1.69
C GLY A 233 7.27 -32.98 -1.46
N PRO A 234 6.59 -33.68 -0.54
CA PRO A 234 5.15 -33.58 -0.38
C PRO A 234 4.76 -32.19 0.12
N VAL A 235 3.89 -31.53 -0.64
CA VAL A 235 3.21 -30.29 -0.27
C VAL A 235 2.38 -30.59 0.99
N GLN A 236 2.84 -30.15 2.16
CA GLN A 236 2.00 -30.05 3.34
C GLN A 236 0.93 -28.98 3.08
N GLN A 237 -0.23 -29.41 2.60
CA GLN A 237 -1.44 -28.61 2.61
C GLN A 237 -1.85 -28.36 4.07
N LEU A 238 -1.46 -27.22 4.61
CA LEU A 238 -2.05 -26.68 5.84
C LEU A 238 -3.50 -26.25 5.53
N ARG A 239 -4.44 -27.20 5.59
CA ARG A 239 -5.87 -26.91 5.66
C ARG A 239 -6.21 -26.41 7.07
N TRP A 240 -6.21 -25.10 7.24
CA TRP A 240 -6.92 -24.46 8.35
C TRP A 240 -8.25 -23.95 7.81
N ILE A 241 -9.28 -24.80 7.87
CA ILE A 241 -10.66 -24.35 7.66
C ILE A 241 -11.12 -23.79 9.01
N SER A 242 -10.98 -22.49 9.17
CA SER A 242 -11.62 -21.74 10.25
C SER A 242 -13.13 -21.80 10.02
N THR A 243 -13.89 -22.43 10.93
CA THR A 243 -15.35 -22.59 10.86
C THR A 243 -16.12 -21.43 11.49
N SER A 244 -15.40 -20.39 11.96
CA SER A 244 -16.05 -19.18 12.47
C SER A 244 -16.44 -18.28 11.29
N PRO A 245 -17.63 -17.66 11.31
CA PRO A 245 -17.96 -16.63 10.33
C PRO A 245 -16.88 -15.54 10.38
N PRO A 246 -16.35 -15.08 9.23
CA PRO A 246 -15.33 -14.06 9.20
C PRO A 246 -15.88 -12.83 9.92
N THR A 247 -15.21 -12.44 11.01
CA THR A 247 -15.57 -11.23 11.73
C THR A 247 -15.38 -10.06 10.77
N PRO A 248 -16.34 -9.12 10.67
CA PRO A 248 -16.20 -7.98 9.76
C PRO A 248 -14.88 -7.27 10.08
N TRP A 249 -14.06 -7.05 9.04
CA TRP A 249 -12.79 -6.37 9.21
C TRP A 249 -13.05 -4.96 9.75
N ARG A 250 -12.43 -4.67 10.90
CA ARG A 250 -12.37 -3.35 11.50
C ARG A 250 -10.90 -2.98 11.60
N PRO A 251 -10.52 -1.76 11.18
CA PRO A 251 -9.17 -1.26 11.42
C PRO A 251 -8.86 -1.44 12.90
N ARG A 252 -7.71 -2.04 13.20
CA ARG A 252 -7.11 -1.97 14.53
C ARG A 252 -6.09 -0.84 14.50
N VAL A 253 -6.54 0.33 14.06
CA VAL A 253 -5.84 1.55 14.47
C VAL A 253 -5.96 1.57 15.98
N ASP A 254 -4.84 1.60 16.67
CA ASP A 254 -4.82 1.64 18.13
C ASP A 254 -5.67 2.85 18.55
N ASP A 255 -6.79 2.62 19.25
CA ASP A 255 -7.71 3.69 19.66
C ASP A 255 -6.95 4.79 20.43
N ARG A 256 -5.83 4.42 21.07
CA ARG A 256 -4.90 5.37 21.70
C ARG A 256 -4.23 6.29 20.68
N ILE A 257 -3.79 5.77 19.54
CA ILE A 257 -3.27 6.59 18.45
C ILE A 257 -4.39 7.47 17.89
N ILE A 258 -5.59 6.96 17.64
CA ILE A 258 -6.68 7.82 17.12
C ILE A 258 -6.93 9.02 18.04
N ASN A 259 -7.00 8.76 19.34
CA ASN A 259 -7.30 9.80 20.34
C ASN A 259 -6.14 10.77 20.57
N GLU A 260 -4.90 10.32 20.41
CA GLU A 260 -3.71 11.13 20.69
C GLU A 260 -3.03 11.66 19.43
N ARG A 261 -3.37 11.18 18.23
CA ARG A 261 -2.68 11.50 16.96
C ARG A 261 -2.62 12.99 16.72
N ASP A 262 -3.74 13.69 16.84
CA ASP A 262 -3.80 15.11 16.52
C ASP A 262 -2.98 15.93 17.53
N ASP A 263 -2.90 15.48 18.77
CA ASP A 263 -2.06 16.11 19.80
C ASP A 263 -0.58 15.69 19.69
N LEU A 264 -0.30 14.45 19.28
CA LEU A 264 1.04 13.95 18.97
C LEU A 264 1.61 14.67 17.75
N TRP A 265 0.81 14.88 16.71
CA TRP A 265 1.23 15.60 15.51
C TRP A 265 1.53 17.06 15.81
N LYS A 266 0.72 17.74 16.64
CA LYS A 266 1.06 19.08 17.17
C LYS A 266 2.42 19.06 17.87
N ARG A 267 2.67 18.06 18.72
CA ARG A 267 3.97 17.90 19.42
C ARG A 267 5.15 17.65 18.48
N PHE A 268 4.93 17.06 17.29
CA PHE A 268 5.95 16.90 16.26
C PHE A 268 6.15 18.13 15.35
N THR A 269 5.18 19.06 15.31
CA THR A 269 5.10 20.16 14.33
C THR A 269 5.23 21.56 14.93
N GLU A 270 5.32 21.72 16.26
CA GLU A 270 5.61 23.01 16.89
C GLU A 270 7.00 23.54 16.50
N GLY A 271 7.04 24.32 15.42
CA GLY A 271 6.95 25.78 15.51
C GLY A 271 8.20 26.56 15.92
N PRO A 272 8.65 26.58 17.19
CA PRO A 272 9.64 27.56 17.60
C PRO A 272 10.92 26.89 18.15
N TRP A 273 11.62 26.15 17.31
CA TRP A 273 13.02 25.78 17.60
C TRP A 273 13.92 25.96 16.38
N SER A 274 13.61 26.96 15.55
CA SER A 274 14.67 27.61 14.76
C SER A 274 15.72 28.08 15.77
N LEU A 275 16.81 27.34 15.86
CA LEU A 275 18.05 27.85 16.42
C LEU A 275 18.52 28.95 15.46
N GLU A 276 17.97 30.15 15.63
CA GLU A 276 18.74 31.37 15.44
C GLU A 276 19.76 31.50 16.59
#